data_AF-A0A1F5JA32-F1
#
_entry.id   AF-A0A1F5JA32-F1
#
_cell.length_a   1.000
_cell.length_b   1.000
_cell.length_c   1.000
_cell.angle_alpha   90.00
_cell.angle_beta   90.00
_cell.angle_gamma   90.00
#
_symmetry.space_group_name_H-M   'P 1'
#
loop_
_entity.id
_entity.type
_entity.pdbx_description
1 polymer ?
#
loop_
_entity_poly.entity_id
_entity_poly.type
_entity_poly.pdbx_seq_one_letter_code
_entity_poly.pdbx_strand_id
1 'polypeptide(L)'
;MVVVAVIAILSIVGMAAYGNVQKNARDAKRKADIHIIRNALDAYYMDHGKYPSVSVYSVSKDVTEDGWTNAVGGTQYYASGKAPVDPINEGTYYYKYEGVTSVPLKLGRICATALEDGSIRYCLDPTQ
;
A
#
# COMPACT_ATOMS: atom_id res chain seq x y z
N MET A 1 13.39 35.97 -29.96
CA MET A 1 12.09 35.58 -29.36
C MET A 1 11.69 34.13 -29.64
N VAL A 2 12.07 33.52 -30.77
CA VAL A 2 11.71 32.13 -31.12
C VAL A 2 12.16 31.10 -30.09
N VAL A 3 13.38 31.23 -29.54
CA VAL A 3 13.91 30.26 -28.56
C VAL A 3 13.10 30.25 -27.26
N VAL A 4 12.71 31.41 -26.76
CA VAL A 4 11.90 31.52 -25.53
C VAL A 4 10.51 30.92 -25.73
N ALA A 5 9.92 31.09 -26.92
CA ALA A 5 8.64 30.48 -27.27
C ALA A 5 8.71 28.94 -27.31
N VAL A 6 9.78 28.37 -27.88
CA VAL A 6 9.96 26.91 -27.93
C VAL A 6 10.21 26.32 -26.53
N ILE A 7 11.01 26.97 -25.69
CA ILE A 7 11.24 26.54 -24.29
C ILE A 7 9.94 26.60 -23.48
N ALA A 8 9.11 27.62 -23.69
CA ALA A 8 7.82 27.73 -23.02
C ALA A 8 6.87 26.57 -23.38
N ILE A 9 6.81 26.17 -24.65
CA ILE A 9 5.96 25.06 -25.09
C ILE A 9 6.49 23.71 -24.57
N LEU A 10 7.80 23.45 -24.70
CA LEU A 10 8.41 22.20 -24.24
C LEU A 10 8.31 22.03 -22.72
N SER A 11 8.42 23.12 -21.94
CA SER A 11 8.32 23.03 -20.48
C SER A 11 6.92 22.64 -20.01
N ILE A 12 5.86 23.16 -20.65
CA ILE A 12 4.46 22.80 -20.31
C ILE A 12 4.19 21.32 -20.61
N VAL A 13 4.63 20.83 -21.78
CA VAL A 13 4.46 19.42 -22.16
C VAL A 13 5.27 18.49 -21.24
N GLY A 14 6.50 18.89 -20.91
CA GLY A 14 7.37 18.13 -20.00
C GLY A 14 6.79 17.99 -18.59
N MET A 15 6.21 19.05 -18.04
CA MET A 15 5.59 19.03 -16.71
C MET A 15 4.37 18.10 -16.65
N ALA A 16 3.53 18.11 -17.68
CA ALA A 16 2.34 17.24 -17.74
C ALA A 16 2.73 15.75 -17.80
N ALA A 17 3.75 15.39 -18.59
CA ALA A 17 4.24 14.02 -18.67
C ALA A 17 4.88 13.54 -17.35
N TYR A 18 5.65 14.39 -16.69
CA TYR A 18 6.34 14.07 -15.43
C TYR A 18 5.35 13.77 -14.29
N GLY A 19 4.25 14.54 -14.19
CA GLY A 19 3.22 14.31 -13.19
C GLY A 19 2.56 12.92 -13.31
N ASN A 20 2.34 12.45 -14.55
CA ASN A 20 1.73 11.14 -14.79
C ASN A 20 2.70 9.98 -14.47
N VAL A 21 4.00 10.15 -14.76
CA VAL A 21 5.03 9.15 -14.43
C VAL A 21 5.15 8.97 -12.91
N GLN A 22 5.15 10.07 -12.14
CA GLN A 22 5.24 9.98 -10.68
C GLN A 22 4.04 9.25 -10.06
N LYS A 23 2.83 9.50 -10.56
CA LYS A 23 1.61 8.80 -10.13
C LYS A 23 1.72 7.29 -10.39
N ASN A 24 2.12 6.91 -11.61
CA ASN A 24 2.31 5.51 -11.97
C ASN A 24 3.38 4.82 -11.12
N ALA A 25 4.48 5.51 -10.80
CA ALA A 25 5.54 4.97 -9.95
C ALA A 25 5.04 4.71 -8.51
N ARG A 26 4.21 5.61 -7.95
CA ARG A 26 3.61 5.41 -6.62
C ARG A 26 2.60 4.27 -6.62
N ASP A 27 1.75 4.16 -7.63
CA ASP A 27 0.81 3.03 -7.75
C ASP A 27 1.53 1.69 -7.91
N ALA A 28 2.63 1.66 -8.68
CA ALA A 28 3.48 0.47 -8.79
C ALA A 28 4.10 0.10 -7.42
N LYS A 29 4.59 1.10 -6.67
CA LYS A 29 5.08 0.91 -5.30
C LYS A 29 3.98 0.37 -4.38
N ARG A 30 2.78 0.95 -4.39
CA ARG A 30 1.62 0.48 -3.59
C ARG A 30 1.28 -0.98 -3.84
N LYS A 31 1.21 -1.36 -5.13
CA LYS A 31 0.95 -2.75 -5.53
C LYS A 31 2.06 -3.68 -5.02
N ALA A 32 3.33 -3.29 -5.17
CA ALA A 32 4.47 -4.06 -4.65
C ALA A 32 4.46 -4.19 -3.11
N ASP A 33 4.11 -3.12 -2.39
CA ASP A 33 4.05 -3.11 -0.93
C ASP A 33 2.99 -4.07 -0.40
N ILE A 34 1.83 -4.18 -1.06
CA ILE A 34 0.79 -5.14 -0.70
C ILE A 34 1.28 -6.58 -0.89
N HIS A 35 2.06 -6.86 -1.94
CA HIS A 35 2.67 -8.18 -2.11
C HIS A 35 3.65 -8.50 -0.99
N ILE A 36 4.46 -7.53 -0.56
CA ILE A 36 5.37 -7.70 0.59
C ILE A 36 4.57 -8.03 1.85
N ILE A 37 3.49 -7.30 2.12
CA ILE A 37 2.62 -7.51 3.28
C ILE A 37 1.95 -8.88 3.20
N ARG A 38 1.41 -9.27 2.05
CA ARG A 38 0.81 -10.60 1.86
C ARG A 38 1.82 -11.71 2.14
N ASN A 39 3.04 -11.60 1.62
CA ASN A 39 4.07 -12.61 1.85
C ASN A 39 4.44 -12.70 3.35
N ALA A 40 4.46 -11.57 4.06
CA ALA A 40 4.68 -11.54 5.50
C ALA A 40 3.51 -12.18 6.28
N LEU A 41 2.27 -11.94 5.85
CA LEU A 41 1.07 -12.58 6.42
C LEU A 41 1.08 -14.10 6.19
N ASP A 42 1.47 -14.54 4.99
CA ASP A 42 1.60 -15.96 4.66
C ASP A 42 2.70 -16.61 5.51
N ALA A 43 3.83 -15.94 5.72
CA ALA A 43 4.89 -16.41 6.62
C ALA A 43 4.42 -16.47 8.08
N TYR A 44 3.66 -15.47 8.55
CA TYR A 44 3.04 -15.51 9.88
C TYR A 44 2.10 -16.72 10.04
N TYR A 45 1.31 -17.01 9.01
CA TYR A 45 0.43 -18.17 8.98
C TYR A 45 1.20 -19.48 9.07
N MET A 46 2.35 -19.61 8.39
CA MET A 46 3.20 -20.80 8.48
C MET A 46 3.67 -21.09 9.91
N ASP A 47 3.99 -20.04 10.68
CA ASP A 47 4.50 -20.18 12.04
C ASP A 47 3.39 -20.35 13.09
N HIS A 48 2.24 -19.69 12.90
CA HIS A 48 1.17 -19.61 13.91
C HIS A 48 -0.09 -20.42 13.56
N GLY A 49 -0.19 -20.95 12.34
CA GLY A 49 -1.34 -21.68 11.82
C GLY A 49 -2.60 -20.82 11.60
N LYS A 50 -2.50 -19.49 11.73
CA LYS A 50 -3.60 -18.54 11.58
C LYS A 50 -3.07 -17.16 11.17
N TYR A 51 -3.89 -16.37 10.50
CA TYR A 51 -3.57 -14.97 10.22
C TYR A 51 -3.75 -14.09 11.48
N PRO A 52 -3.07 -12.94 11.56
CA PRO A 52 -3.27 -11.98 12.64
C PRO A 52 -4.74 -11.61 12.80
N SER A 53 -5.27 -11.84 13.99
CA SER A 53 -6.68 -11.62 14.32
C SER A 53 -6.90 -10.19 14.79
N VAL A 54 -7.08 -9.29 13.84
CA VAL A 54 -7.46 -7.89 14.09
C VAL A 54 -8.77 -7.59 13.37
N SER A 55 -9.65 -6.79 13.97
CA SER A 55 -10.95 -6.49 13.36
C SER A 55 -10.80 -5.70 12.07
N VAL A 56 -10.12 -4.56 12.16
CA VAL A 56 -9.65 -3.76 11.04
C VAL A 56 -8.45 -2.98 11.55
N TYR A 57 -7.36 -2.95 10.77
CA TYR A 57 -6.25 -2.05 11.01
C TYR A 57 -5.95 -1.25 9.75
N SER A 58 -5.78 0.05 9.87
CA SER A 58 -5.38 0.94 8.77
C SER A 58 -4.25 1.84 9.22
N VAL A 59 -3.22 1.99 8.38
CA VAL A 59 -2.13 2.94 8.63
C VAL A 59 -2.36 4.18 7.77
N SER A 60 -2.97 5.21 8.36
CA SER A 60 -3.00 6.56 7.81
C SER A 60 -1.97 7.44 8.55
N LYS A 61 -1.81 8.68 8.10
CA LYS A 61 -0.94 9.73 8.68
C LYS A 61 -0.87 9.79 10.22
N ASP A 62 -1.92 9.34 10.93
CA ASP A 62 -2.09 9.48 12.38
C ASP A 62 -1.76 8.20 13.18
N VAL A 63 -1.25 7.14 12.55
CA VAL A 63 -1.00 5.85 13.21
C VAL A 63 0.48 5.59 13.41
N THR A 64 0.86 5.04 14.57
CA THR A 64 2.24 4.66 14.87
C THR A 64 2.68 3.47 14.01
N GLU A 65 3.80 3.61 13.28
CA GLU A 65 4.35 2.59 12.37
C GLU A 65 4.54 1.21 13.03
N ASP A 66 4.79 1.19 14.33
CA ASP A 66 4.99 -0.03 15.12
C ASP A 66 3.68 -0.80 15.30
N GLY A 67 2.55 -0.09 15.46
CA GLY A 67 1.24 -0.73 15.57
C GLY A 67 0.83 -1.41 14.25
N TRP A 68 1.14 -0.77 13.12
CA TRP A 68 0.91 -1.33 11.79
C TRP A 68 1.69 -2.62 11.61
N THR A 69 2.99 -2.56 11.85
CA THR A 69 3.87 -3.71 11.68
C THR A 69 3.41 -4.91 12.50
N ASN A 70 2.99 -4.70 13.75
CA ASN A 70 2.45 -5.76 14.59
C ASN A 70 1.10 -6.32 14.09
N ALA A 71 0.23 -5.46 13.55
CA ALA A 71 -1.08 -5.89 13.03
C ALA A 71 -0.97 -6.78 11.79
N VAL A 72 0.06 -6.60 10.97
CA VAL A 72 0.28 -7.39 9.73
C VAL A 72 1.35 -8.49 9.84
N GLY A 73 1.65 -8.93 11.06
CA GLY A 73 2.48 -10.12 11.32
C GLY A 73 3.66 -9.87 12.25
N GLY A 74 4.11 -8.63 12.42
CA GLY A 74 5.24 -8.27 13.25
C GLY A 74 6.54 -8.10 12.47
N THR A 75 7.55 -7.53 13.13
CA THR A 75 8.82 -7.06 12.52
C THR A 75 9.61 -8.19 11.86
N GLN A 76 9.53 -9.41 12.40
CA GLN A 76 10.32 -10.58 11.97
C GLN A 76 10.01 -11.08 10.55
N TYR A 77 8.86 -10.72 9.98
CA TYR A 77 8.43 -11.16 8.65
C TYR A 77 8.74 -10.15 7.55
N TYR A 78 9.34 -9.01 7.91
CA TYR A 78 9.71 -7.96 6.97
C TYR A 78 11.22 -7.82 6.91
N ALA A 79 11.80 -7.85 5.70
CA ALA A 79 13.25 -7.66 5.51
C ALA A 79 13.74 -6.28 6.02
N SER A 80 12.87 -5.27 5.99
CA SER A 80 13.11 -3.93 6.54
C SER A 80 12.91 -3.83 8.06
N GLY A 81 12.45 -4.91 8.72
CA GLY A 81 12.03 -4.90 10.12
C GLY A 81 10.74 -4.13 10.40
N LYS A 82 10.13 -3.51 9.39
CA LYS A 82 8.87 -2.76 9.47
C LYS A 82 8.00 -3.05 8.26
N ALA A 83 6.68 -3.07 8.46
CA ALA A 83 5.74 -3.18 7.35
C ALA A 83 5.76 -1.91 6.48
N PRO A 84 5.64 -2.02 5.15
CA PRO A 84 5.59 -0.87 4.26
C PRO A 84 4.47 0.11 4.59
N VAL A 85 4.74 1.40 4.40
CA VAL A 85 3.78 2.50 4.55
C VAL A 85 3.64 3.20 3.20
N ASP A 86 2.45 3.72 2.90
CA ASP A 86 2.18 4.38 1.62
C ASP A 86 3.14 5.57 1.40
N PRO A 87 3.65 5.81 0.19
CA PRO A 87 4.60 6.92 -0.06
C PRO A 87 4.04 8.31 0.24
N ILE A 88 2.72 8.48 0.14
CA ILE A 88 2.02 9.73 0.46
C ILE A 88 1.47 9.65 1.89
N ASN A 89 0.96 8.48 2.29
CA ASN A 89 0.41 8.19 3.63
C ASN A 89 -0.51 9.30 4.15
N GLU A 90 -1.41 9.76 3.30
CA GLU A 90 -2.44 10.74 3.65
C GLU A 90 -3.78 10.04 3.95
N GLY A 91 -4.76 10.78 4.49
CA GLY A 91 -6.08 10.22 4.78
C GLY A 91 -6.81 9.58 3.59
N THR A 92 -6.36 9.85 2.36
CA THR A 92 -6.88 9.25 1.11
C THR A 92 -6.11 7.99 0.68
N TYR A 93 -4.78 7.99 0.82
CA TYR A 93 -3.89 6.92 0.36
C TYR A 93 -3.33 6.17 1.56
N TYR A 94 -3.95 5.04 1.92
CA TYR A 94 -3.52 4.23 3.05
C TYR A 94 -3.66 2.73 2.78
N TYR A 95 -2.94 1.94 3.57
CA TYR A 95 -3.09 0.49 3.59
C TYR A 95 -4.07 0.07 4.68
N LYS A 96 -4.94 -0.88 4.35
CA LYS A 96 -5.96 -1.43 5.23
C LYS A 96 -5.86 -2.96 5.25
N TYR A 97 -5.69 -3.51 6.45
CA TYR A 97 -5.79 -4.94 6.71
C TYR A 97 -7.11 -5.24 7.40
N GLU A 98 -7.91 -6.11 6.79
CA GLU A 98 -9.13 -6.67 7.37
C GLU A 98 -8.78 -8.08 7.83
N GLY A 99 -8.53 -8.26 9.13
CA GLY A 99 -8.31 -9.58 9.70
C GLY A 99 -9.61 -10.37 9.84
N VAL A 100 -9.49 -11.62 10.29
CA VAL A 100 -10.64 -12.53 10.41
C VAL A 100 -11.56 -12.04 11.53
N THR A 101 -12.77 -11.59 11.16
CA THR A 101 -13.88 -11.38 12.09
C THR A 101 -14.95 -12.42 11.79
N SER A 102 -15.49 -13.01 12.86
CA SER A 102 -16.38 -14.18 12.83
C SER A 102 -17.54 -14.03 11.83
N VAL A 103 -17.50 -14.85 10.78
CA VAL A 103 -18.55 -15.32 9.82
C VAL A 103 -19.43 -14.27 9.10
N PRO A 104 -19.58 -14.34 7.75
CA PRO A 104 -19.03 -15.32 6.82
C PRO A 104 -17.58 -14.95 6.45
N LEU A 105 -16.69 -15.90 6.76
CA LEU A 105 -15.23 -15.93 6.60
C LEU A 105 -14.65 -14.90 5.62
N LYS A 106 -14.28 -13.72 6.14
CA LYS A 106 -13.26 -12.90 5.48
C LYS A 106 -11.89 -13.42 5.91
N LEU A 107 -11.17 -14.01 4.97
CA LEU A 107 -9.75 -14.27 5.12
C LEU A 107 -9.02 -12.94 5.35
N GLY A 108 -7.87 -12.96 6.04
CA GLY A 108 -7.07 -11.77 6.34
C GLY A 108 -6.66 -11.05 5.06
N ARG A 109 -7.41 -10.04 4.64
CA ARG A 109 -7.24 -9.35 3.35
C ARG A 109 -6.47 -8.05 3.55
N ILE A 110 -5.48 -7.82 2.69
CA ILE A 110 -4.74 -6.56 2.63
C ILE A 110 -5.16 -5.75 1.41
N CYS A 111 -5.41 -4.46 1.58
CA CYS A 111 -5.81 -3.54 0.52
C CYS A 111 -5.02 -2.23 0.58
N ALA A 112 -4.64 -1.67 -0.58
CA ALA A 112 -4.45 -0.22 -0.72
C ALA A 112 -5.76 0.43 -1.11
N THR A 113 -6.07 1.56 -0.47
CA THR A 113 -7.20 2.41 -0.85
C THR A 113 -6.76 3.50 -1.81
N ALA A 114 -7.66 3.87 -2.72
CA ALA A 114 -7.55 4.99 -3.66
C ALA A 114 -6.22 4.99 -4.45
N LEU A 115 -6.18 4.34 -5.61
CA LEU A 115 -5.03 4.45 -6.51
C LEU A 115 -5.11 5.73 -7.35
N GLU A 116 -3.96 6.28 -7.73
CA GLU A 116 -3.89 7.48 -8.57
C GLU A 116 -4.29 7.20 -10.03
N ASP A 117 -4.37 5.91 -10.40
CA ASP A 117 -4.94 5.40 -11.66
C ASP A 117 -6.48 5.48 -11.75
N GLY A 118 -7.15 5.92 -10.68
CA GLY A 118 -8.61 6.04 -10.61
C GLY A 118 -9.33 4.80 -10.04
N SER A 119 -8.60 3.74 -9.70
CA SER A 119 -9.15 2.57 -9.03
C SER A 119 -9.46 2.86 -7.56
N ILE A 120 -10.64 2.42 -7.10
CA ILE A 120 -11.11 2.65 -5.72
C ILE A 120 -10.23 1.91 -4.70
N ARG A 121 -9.76 0.71 -5.03
CA ARG A 121 -8.91 -0.11 -4.17
C ARG A 121 -8.18 -1.19 -4.97
N TYR A 122 -7.03 -1.62 -4.47
CA TYR A 122 -6.37 -2.84 -4.90
C TYR A 122 -6.16 -3.74 -3.69
N CYS A 123 -6.77 -4.92 -3.71
CA CYS A 123 -6.76 -5.86 -2.60
C CYS A 123 -6.14 -7.18 -3.04
N LEU A 124 -5.39 -7.79 -2.13
CA LEU A 124 -4.96 -9.17 -2.25
C LEU A 124 -5.57 -9.99 -1.13
N ASP A 125 -6.18 -11.10 -1.52
CA ASP A 125 -6.53 -12.16 -0.60
C ASP A 125 -5.26 -12.95 -0.23
N PRO A 126 -5.22 -13.52 0.98
CA PRO A 126 -4.14 -14.40 1.38
C PRO A 126 -4.13 -15.66 0.52
N THR A 127 -2.97 -16.31 0.41
CA THR A 127 -2.77 -17.41 -0.55
C THR A 127 -3.18 -18.79 -0.01
N GLN A 128 -3.50 -18.89 1.28
CA GLN A 128 -3.87 -20.12 1.99
C GLN A 128 -5.25 -19.99 2.63
#